data_AF-A0A0U5H701-F1
#
_entry.id   AF-A0A0U5H701-F1
#
_cell.length_a   1.000
_cell.length_b   1.000
_cell.length_c   1.000
_cell.angle_alpha   90.00
_cell.angle_beta   90.00
_cell.angle_gamma   90.00
#
_symmetry.space_group_name_H-M   'P 1'
#
loop_
_entity.id
_entity.type
_entity.pdbx_description
1 polymer ?
#
loop_
_entity_poly.entity_id
_entity_poly.type
_entity_poly.pdbx_seq_one_letter_code
_entity_poly.pdbx_strand_id
1 'polypeptide(L)' 'MLDKLGLSGLFGALLILAGIGVVAWNAPVVAAGLVLVLLGLALVVRRAAKSVMGMFGF' A
#
# COMPACT_ATOMS: atom_id res chain seq x y z
N MET A 1 13.21 6.38 4.09
CA MET A 1 13.20 4.94 3.69
C MET A 1 12.86 4.74 2.21
N LEU A 2 12.63 5.80 1.41
CA LEU A 2 12.40 5.67 -0.03
C LEU A 2 13.56 4.91 -0.71
N ASP A 3 14.77 5.05 -0.17
CA ASP A 3 15.98 4.32 -0.60
C ASP A 3 15.91 2.81 -0.34
N LYS A 4 15.04 2.34 0.56
CA LYS A 4 14.80 0.91 0.87
C LYS A 4 13.56 0.33 0.19
N LEU A 5 12.73 1.16 -0.44
CA LEU A 5 11.54 0.70 -1.15
C LEU A 5 11.91 -0.03 -2.47
N GLY A 6 13.13 0.21 -2.97
CA GLY A 6 13.55 -0.24 -4.30
C GLY A 6 12.76 0.45 -5.40
N LEU A 7 13.23 0.32 -6.64
CA LEU A 7 12.54 0.86 -7.82
C LEU A 7 11.09 0.32 -7.91
N SER A 8 10.91 -0.95 -7.52
CA SER A 8 9.62 -1.64 -7.52
C SER A 8 8.61 -1.08 -6.52
N GLY A 9 9.03 -0.72 -5.31
CA GLY A 9 8.14 -0.14 -4.31
C GLY A 9 7.69 1.27 -4.68
N LEU A 10 8.57 2.07 -5.27
CA LEU A 10 8.20 3.39 -5.80
C LEU A 10 7.21 3.27 -6.97
N PHE A 11 7.45 2.33 -7.88
CA PHE A 11 6.55 2.06 -9.01
C PHE A 11 5.16 1.60 -8.52
N GLY A 12 5.12 0.74 -7.51
CA GLY A 12 3.87 0.30 -6.87
C GLY A 12 3.10 1.47 -6.23
N ALA A 13 3.80 2.37 -5.53
CA ALA A 13 3.17 3.56 -4.95
C ALA A 13 2.58 4.49 -6.03
N LEU A 14 3.30 4.69 -7.14
CA LEU A 14 2.81 5.45 -8.30
C LEU A 14 1.57 4.82 -8.92
N LEU A 15 1.54 3.49 -9.08
CA LEU A 15 0.40 2.76 -9.61
C LEU A 15 -0.84 2.88 -8.71
N ILE A 16 -0.64 2.80 -7.40
CA ILE A 16 -1.72 3.01 -6.41
C ILE A 16 -2.28 4.43 -6.54
N LEU A 17 -1.42 5.44 -6.58
CA LEU A 17 -1.85 6.84 -6.73
C LEU A 17 -2.57 7.08 -8.06
N ALA A 18 -2.08 6.50 -9.16
CA ALA A 18 -2.72 6.59 -10.47
C ALA A 18 -4.11 5.93 -10.45
N GLY A 19 -4.22 4.72 -9.90
CA GLY A 19 -5.51 4.01 -9.78
C GLY A 19 -6.52 4.78 -8.94
N ILE A 20 -6.10 5.31 -7.79
CA ILE A 20 -6.97 6.16 -6.94
C ILE A 20 -7.37 7.42 -7.70
N GLY A 21 -6.45 8.07 -8.43
CA GLY A 21 -6.73 9.25 -9.24
C GLY A 21 -7.80 9.01 -10.31
N VAL A 22 -7.73 7.87 -11.00
CA VAL A 22 -8.74 7.46 -11.99
C VAL A 22 -10.11 7.26 -11.33
N VAL A 23 -10.16 6.57 -10.18
CA VAL A 23 -11.43 6.34 -9.46
C VAL A 23 -11.99 7.65 -8.92
N ALA A 24 -11.13 8.52 -8.38
CA ALA A 24 -11.53 9.79 -7.78
C ALA A 24 -12.16 10.75 -8.79
N TRP A 25 -11.79 10.66 -10.07
CA TRP A 25 -12.37 11.48 -11.14
C TRP A 25 -13.87 11.24 -11.32
N ASN A 26 -14.32 10.00 -11.15
CA ASN A 26 -15.71 9.62 -11.40
C ASN A 26 -16.50 9.38 -10.09
N ALA A 27 -15.82 8.95 -9.02
CA ALA A 27 -16.43 8.55 -7.77
C ALA A 27 -15.50 8.84 -6.57
N PRO A 28 -15.45 10.09 -6.08
CA PRO A 28 -14.55 10.48 -4.99
C PRO A 28 -14.82 9.74 -3.68
N VAL A 29 -16.09 9.42 -3.39
CA VAL A 29 -16.46 8.64 -2.19
C VAL A 29 -15.93 7.20 -2.27
N VAL A 30 -15.96 6.58 -3.46
CA VAL A 30 -15.40 5.23 -3.66
C VAL A 30 -13.88 5.25 -3.54
N ALA A 31 -13.23 6.27 -4.09
CA ALA A 31 -11.79 6.46 -3.94
C ALA A 31 -11.36 6.58 -2.47
N ALA A 32 -12.11 7.34 -1.66
CA ALA A 32 -11.87 7.44 -0.22
C ALA A 32 -12.01 6.08 0.49
N GLY A 33 -13.04 5.30 0.15
CA GLY A 33 -13.20 3.93 0.64
C GLY A 33 -12.04 3.01 0.25
N LEU A 34 -11.55 3.09 -1.00
CA LEU A 34 -10.40 2.33 -1.46
C LEU A 34 -9.11 2.70 -0.73
N VAL A 35 -8.88 3.98 -0.45
CA VAL A 35 -7.73 4.42 0.36
C VAL A 35 -7.77 3.80 1.74
N LEU A 36 -8.94 3.79 2.40
CA LEU A 36 -9.10 3.14 3.71
C LEU A 36 -8.81 1.64 3.65
N VAL A 37 -9.29 0.95 2.61
CA VAL A 37 -9.00 -0.47 2.39
C VAL A 37 -7.50 -0.71 2.21
N LEU A 38 -6.83 0.09 1.37
CA LEU A 38 -5.39 -0.02 1.12
C LEU A 38 -4.57 0.23 2.39
N LEU A 39 -4.96 1.21 3.21
CA LEU A 39 -4.33 1.46 4.50
C LEU A 39 -4.50 0.26 5.44
N GLY A 40 -5.71 -0.32 5.54
CA GLY A 40 -5.95 -1.53 6.31
C GLY A 40 -5.10 -2.70 5.86
N LEU A 41 -5.03 -2.92 4.53
CA LEU A 41 -4.17 -3.93 3.91
C LEU A 41 -2.70 -3.70 4.24
N ALA A 42 -2.20 -2.47 4.16
CA ALA A 42 -0.83 -2.15 4.50
C ALA A 42 -0.50 -2.50 5.97
N LEU A 43 -1.43 -2.27 6.89
CA LEU A 43 -1.28 -2.65 8.29
C LEU A 43 -1.23 -4.18 8.46
N VAL A 44 -2.14 -4.91 7.79
CA VAL A 44 -2.18 -6.38 7.82
C VAL A 44 -0.89 -6.96 7.26
N VAL A 45 -0.45 -6.51 6.09
CA VAL A 45 0.78 -6.97 5.44
C VAL A 45 2.00 -6.65 6.30
N ARG A 46 2.08 -5.46 6.90
CA ARG A 46 3.19 -5.10 7.81
C ARG A 46 3.26 -6.02 9.02
N ARG A 47 2.10 -6.37 9.60
CA ARG A 47 2.03 -7.31 10.74
C ARG A 47 2.40 -8.72 10.32
N ALA A 48 1.92 -9.18 9.15
CA ALA A 48 2.28 -10.47 8.58
C ALA A 48 3.79 -10.56 8.30
N ALA A 49 4.36 -9.55 7.64
CA ALA A 49 5.79 -9.48 7.37
C ALA A 49 6.62 -9.49 8.66
N LYS A 50 6.21 -8.72 9.69
CA LYS A 50 6.87 -8.73 11.00
C LYS A 50 6.78 -10.12 11.67
N SER A 51 5.63 -10.79 11.58
CA SER A 51 5.47 -12.15 12.09
C SER A 51 6.39 -13.14 11.38
N VAL A 52 6.53 -13.01 10.06
CA VAL A 52 7.43 -13.86 9.26
C VAL A 52 8.89 -13.61 9.61
N MET A 53 9.32 -12.35 9.70
CA MET A 53 10.69 -12.01 10.10
C MET A 53 11.02 -12.54 11.50
N GLY A 54 10.07 -12.46 12.44
CA GLY A 54 10.24 -13.01 13.79
C GLY A 54 10.40 -14.54 13.83
N MET A 55 9.84 -15.29 12.86
CA MET A 55 10.07 -16.74 12.76
C MET A 55 11.50 -17.09 12.30
N PHE A 56 12.16 -16.18 11.58
CA PHE A 56 13.53 -16.36 11.13
C PHE A 56 14.58 -15.84 12.14
N GLY A 57 14.16 -15.41 13.34
CA GLY A 57 15.05 -14.96 14.41
C GLY A 57 15.56 -13.52 14.27
N PHE A 58 14.92 -12.71 13.41
CA PHE A 58 15.16 -11.27 13.26
C PHE A 58 14.21 -10.42 14.11
#